data_AF-A0A124GSH6-F1
#
_entry.id   AF-A0A124GSH6-F1
#
_cell.length_a   1.000
_cell.length_b   1.000
_cell.length_c   1.000
_cell.angle_alpha   90.00
_cell.angle_beta   90.00
_cell.angle_gamma   90.00
#
_symmetry.space_group_name_H-M   'P 1'
#
loop_
_entity.id
_entity.type
_entity.pdbx_description
1 polymer ?
#
loop_
_entity_poly.entity_id
_entity_poly.type
_entity_poly.pdbx_seq_one_letter_code
_entity_poly.pdbx_strand_id
1 'polypeptide(L)'
;MASSSSSVASSGFSAATKAETFRIAGTKCWACSTTAPEIRHVVPHHDPQIPVWEQAGLFTFDYEHTHNSIPLCGSCHTEFDMSLDPGYVFFPADIQYFIDFERQDRARREQAAADTAVHISTFSRQVPTSVDYKKHEINSNRVSPTAIGGRYSRVFLKQFLHSGEIPGVEKTFSTAKEWHGAPLASIRRAFAALSSPRFFIIVDTNTRHMLEELRQLYFSDDRLSSELILLRDVYRPQARTSQKHQLENQTNDDSARYDKKAEGQDTGFARALGAANHDGYNEWVLGPESTTNDIVKLYAPVFSST
;
A
#
# COMPACT_ATOMS: atom_id res chain seq x y z
N MET A 1 1.87 -45.33 -15.67
CA MET A 1 2.03 -44.29 -14.63
C MET A 1 2.17 -42.96 -15.35
N ALA A 2 1.10 -42.15 -15.36
CA ALA A 2 1.11 -40.84 -15.98
C ALA A 2 1.52 -39.82 -14.91
N SER A 3 2.69 -39.20 -15.08
CA SER A 3 3.15 -38.12 -14.22
C SER A 3 2.40 -36.85 -14.63
N SER A 4 1.45 -36.39 -13.80
CA SER A 4 0.89 -35.06 -13.95
C SER A 4 1.95 -34.07 -13.46
N SER A 5 2.70 -33.50 -14.39
CA SER A 5 3.47 -32.30 -14.14
C SER A 5 2.47 -31.21 -13.73
N SER A 6 2.41 -30.89 -12.44
CA SER A 6 1.76 -29.69 -11.95
C SER A 6 2.49 -28.51 -12.58
N SER A 7 1.85 -27.90 -13.58
CA SER A 7 2.26 -26.60 -14.09
C SER A 7 2.32 -25.64 -12.90
N VAL A 8 3.51 -25.15 -12.60
CA VAL A 8 3.74 -24.07 -11.63
C VAL A 8 2.71 -22.98 -11.91
N ALA A 9 1.84 -22.72 -10.94
CA ALA A 9 0.81 -21.69 -11.06
C ALA A 9 1.50 -20.38 -11.47
N SER A 10 1.08 -19.81 -12.60
CA SER A 10 1.60 -18.54 -13.08
C SER A 10 1.31 -17.48 -12.01
N SER A 11 2.34 -16.81 -11.49
CA SER A 11 2.25 -15.71 -10.52
C SER A 11 1.67 -14.40 -11.10
N GLY A 12 1.09 -14.46 -12.30
CA GLY A 12 0.50 -13.32 -12.99
C GLY A 12 -1.02 -13.29 -12.83
N PHE A 13 -1.59 -12.08 -12.99
CA PHE A 13 -3.03 -11.88 -12.99
C PHE A 13 -3.79 -12.83 -13.94
N SER A 14 -4.99 -13.22 -13.52
CA SER A 14 -5.94 -13.95 -14.36
C SER A 14 -6.25 -13.19 -15.66
N ALA A 15 -6.65 -13.90 -16.71
CA ALA A 15 -7.06 -13.27 -17.97
C ALA A 15 -8.23 -12.28 -17.77
N ALA A 16 -9.16 -12.60 -16.86
CA ALA A 16 -10.28 -11.74 -16.50
C ALA A 16 -9.81 -10.43 -15.86
N THR A 17 -8.93 -10.51 -14.85
CA THR A 17 -8.36 -9.32 -14.19
C THR A 17 -7.61 -8.45 -15.20
N LYS A 18 -6.86 -9.04 -16.13
CA LYS A 18 -6.14 -8.31 -17.18
C LYS A 18 -7.10 -7.57 -18.11
N ALA A 19 -8.13 -8.25 -18.61
CA ALA A 19 -9.13 -7.66 -19.50
C ALA A 19 -9.88 -6.51 -18.81
N GLU A 20 -10.27 -6.70 -17.55
CA GLU A 20 -10.95 -5.67 -16.77
C GLU A 20 -10.04 -4.46 -16.49
N THR A 21 -8.78 -4.70 -16.18
CA THR A 21 -7.79 -3.61 -16.01
C THR A 21 -7.68 -2.77 -17.28
N PHE A 22 -7.62 -3.41 -18.46
CA PHE A 22 -7.59 -2.68 -19.73
C PHE A 22 -8.88 -1.94 -20.02
N ARG A 23 -10.03 -2.49 -19.64
CA ARG A 23 -11.32 -1.81 -19.79
C ARG A 23 -11.36 -0.52 -18.97
N ILE A 24 -10.86 -0.55 -17.73
CA ILE A 24 -10.88 0.60 -16.82
C ILE A 24 -9.78 1.62 -17.18
N ALA A 25 -8.52 1.17 -17.31
CA ALA A 25 -7.36 2.05 -17.45
C ALA A 25 -6.98 2.37 -18.90
N GLY A 26 -7.61 1.70 -19.86
CA GLY A 26 -7.27 1.79 -21.29
C GLY A 26 -6.14 0.85 -21.71
N THR A 27 -5.96 0.71 -23.02
CA THR A 27 -5.03 -0.24 -23.67
C THR A 27 -3.64 0.33 -23.94
N LYS A 28 -3.30 1.46 -23.33
CA LYS A 28 -1.99 2.12 -23.43
C LYS A 28 -1.27 2.09 -22.09
N CYS A 29 0.05 2.16 -22.12
CA CYS A 29 0.87 2.28 -20.92
C CYS A 29 0.38 3.47 -20.08
N TRP A 30 0.05 3.21 -18.82
CA TRP A 30 -0.45 4.24 -17.92
C TRP A 30 0.57 5.37 -17.72
N ALA A 31 1.85 5.03 -17.62
CA ALA A 31 2.94 5.99 -17.43
C ALA A 31 3.20 6.86 -18.67
N CYS A 32 3.60 6.26 -19.80
CA CYS A 32 4.11 6.97 -20.97
C CYS A 32 3.17 6.98 -22.20
N SER A 33 2.03 6.29 -22.15
CA SER A 33 1.06 6.16 -23.25
C SER A 33 1.52 5.36 -24.48
N THR A 34 2.67 4.67 -24.43
CA THR A 34 3.06 3.68 -25.45
C THR A 34 2.01 2.57 -25.57
N THR A 35 1.84 2.02 -26.78
CA THR A 35 0.93 0.90 -27.07
C THR A 35 1.48 -0.43 -26.53
N ALA A 36 0.63 -1.47 -26.56
CA ALA A 36 0.97 -2.83 -26.11
C ALA A 36 1.60 -2.92 -24.70
N PRO A 37 1.01 -2.30 -23.66
CA PRO A 37 1.42 -2.54 -22.28
C PRO A 37 1.07 -3.96 -21.81
N GLU A 38 1.76 -4.41 -20.76
CA GLU A 38 1.35 -5.56 -19.97
C GLU A 38 0.74 -5.10 -18.64
N ILE A 39 -0.19 -5.88 -18.09
CA ILE A 39 -0.75 -5.62 -16.77
C ILE A 39 0.22 -6.10 -15.69
N ARG A 40 0.60 -5.19 -14.79
CA ARG A 40 1.61 -5.40 -13.75
C ARG A 40 1.04 -5.12 -12.37
N HIS A 41 1.60 -5.81 -11.38
CA HIS A 41 1.29 -5.58 -9.98
C HIS A 41 1.94 -4.27 -9.50
N VAL A 42 1.21 -3.45 -8.77
CA VAL A 42 1.78 -2.25 -8.12
C VAL A 42 2.57 -2.67 -6.88
N VAL A 43 1.99 -3.51 -6.04
CA VAL A 43 2.67 -4.26 -4.97
C VAL A 43 2.87 -5.70 -5.46
N PRO A 44 4.12 -6.16 -5.65
CA PRO A 44 4.38 -7.53 -6.06
C PRO A 44 3.78 -8.55 -5.08
N HIS A 45 3.22 -9.65 -5.60
CA HIS A 45 2.63 -10.72 -4.79
C HIS A 45 3.60 -11.31 -3.75
N HIS A 46 4.91 -11.29 -4.04
CA HIS A 46 5.97 -11.75 -3.14
C HIS A 46 6.78 -10.60 -2.54
N ASP A 47 6.18 -9.43 -2.32
CA ASP A 47 6.84 -8.35 -1.59
C ASP A 47 7.10 -8.80 -0.13
N PRO A 48 8.36 -8.91 0.30
CA PRO A 48 8.69 -9.40 1.64
C PRO A 48 8.18 -8.49 2.76
N GLN A 49 7.76 -7.26 2.46
CA GLN A 49 7.20 -6.34 3.44
C GLN A 49 5.68 -6.49 3.63
N ILE A 50 4.97 -7.28 2.82
CA ILE A 50 3.51 -7.49 2.96
C ILE A 50 3.09 -7.78 4.41
N PRO A 51 3.73 -8.73 5.14
CA PRO A 51 3.32 -9.03 6.52
C PRO A 51 3.40 -7.82 7.47
N VAL A 52 4.38 -6.93 7.28
CA VAL A 52 4.54 -5.73 8.11
C VAL A 52 3.43 -4.71 7.82
N TRP A 53 3.02 -4.57 6.56
CA TRP A 53 1.95 -3.67 6.15
C TRP A 53 0.57 -4.19 6.55
N GLU A 54 0.32 -5.49 6.45
CA GLU A 54 -0.90 -6.14 6.92
C GLU A 54 -1.04 -6.04 8.45
N GLN A 55 0.04 -6.30 9.18
CA GLN A 55 0.07 -6.14 10.64
C GLN A 55 -0.19 -4.69 11.08
N ALA A 56 0.33 -3.72 10.33
CA ALA A 56 0.03 -2.30 10.55
C ALA A 56 -1.43 -1.95 10.21
N GLY A 57 -2.23 -2.88 9.66
CA GLY A 57 -3.60 -2.64 9.23
C GLY A 57 -3.71 -1.73 8.01
N LEU A 58 -2.66 -1.70 7.16
CA LEU A 58 -2.59 -0.84 5.98
C LEU A 58 -3.05 -1.60 4.73
N PHE A 59 -2.52 -2.80 4.49
CA PHE A 59 -2.96 -3.60 3.34
C PHE A 59 -4.26 -4.34 3.65
N THR A 60 -5.34 -3.89 3.01
CA THR A 60 -6.71 -4.40 3.18
C THR A 60 -7.35 -4.82 1.86
N PHE A 61 -6.56 -4.91 0.79
CA PHE A 61 -7.02 -5.19 -0.57
C PHE A 61 -6.37 -6.47 -1.12
N ASP A 62 -7.05 -7.12 -2.06
CA ASP A 62 -6.59 -8.35 -2.73
C ASP A 62 -5.46 -8.11 -3.75
N TYR A 63 -4.29 -8.70 -3.55
CA TYR A 63 -3.15 -8.48 -4.45
C TYR A 63 -3.36 -8.97 -5.89
N GLU A 64 -4.30 -9.89 -6.14
CA GLU A 64 -4.60 -10.47 -7.45
C GLU A 64 -5.78 -9.77 -8.19
N HIS A 65 -6.32 -8.70 -7.61
CA HIS A 65 -7.41 -7.94 -8.21
C HIS A 65 -6.93 -6.67 -8.93
N THR A 66 -7.87 -6.06 -9.67
CA THR A 66 -7.66 -4.82 -10.44
C THR A 66 -7.15 -3.64 -9.62
N HIS A 67 -7.44 -3.59 -8.31
CA HIS A 67 -6.95 -2.47 -7.48
C HIS A 67 -5.43 -2.47 -7.26
N ASN A 68 -4.75 -3.57 -7.55
CA ASN A 68 -3.30 -3.69 -7.47
C ASN A 68 -2.68 -3.76 -8.88
N SER A 69 -3.46 -3.48 -9.92
CA SER A 69 -3.03 -3.65 -11.30
C SER A 69 -2.82 -2.32 -12.02
N ILE A 70 -1.85 -2.30 -12.94
CA ILE A 70 -1.53 -1.14 -13.76
C ILE A 70 -0.99 -1.57 -15.13
N PRO A 71 -1.46 -0.99 -16.26
CA PRO A 71 -0.88 -1.27 -17.56
C PRO A 71 0.45 -0.51 -17.73
N LEU A 72 1.56 -1.22 -17.93
CA LEU A 72 2.88 -0.63 -18.18
C LEU A 72 3.55 -1.28 -19.39
N CYS A 73 4.21 -0.49 -20.24
CA CYS A 73 5.10 -1.02 -21.28
C CYS A 73 6.38 -1.61 -20.65
N GLY A 74 7.13 -2.41 -21.41
CA GLY A 74 8.35 -3.07 -20.92
C GLY A 74 9.33 -2.11 -20.23
N SER A 75 9.64 -0.96 -20.86
CA SER A 75 10.58 0.01 -20.30
C SER A 75 10.08 0.65 -19.00
N CYS A 76 8.81 1.10 -18.96
CA CYS A 76 8.24 1.67 -17.74
C CYS A 76 8.14 0.64 -16.62
N HIS A 77 7.82 -0.62 -16.95
CA HIS A 77 7.77 -1.71 -15.99
C HIS A 77 9.15 -1.97 -15.37
N THR A 78 10.19 -2.11 -16.19
CA THR A 78 11.57 -2.32 -15.70
C THR A 78 12.00 -1.21 -14.76
N GLU A 79 11.75 0.05 -15.09
CA GLU A 79 12.15 1.19 -14.27
C GLU A 79 11.25 1.40 -13.03
N PHE A 80 10.03 0.86 -13.04
CA PHE A 80 9.13 0.83 -11.90
C PHE A 80 9.51 -0.24 -10.86
N ASP A 81 10.02 -1.39 -11.32
CA ASP A 81 10.34 -2.53 -10.47
C ASP A 81 11.71 -2.45 -9.77
N MET A 82 12.55 -1.49 -10.13
CA MET A 82 13.84 -1.30 -9.45
C MET A 82 13.64 -0.86 -7.99
N SER A 83 13.92 -1.75 -7.04
CA SER A 83 13.65 -1.54 -5.61
C SER A 83 14.48 -0.44 -4.95
N LEU A 84 15.78 -0.35 -5.28
CA LEU A 84 16.72 0.57 -4.62
C LEU A 84 16.77 1.93 -5.29
N ASP A 85 16.59 1.97 -6.60
CA ASP A 85 16.81 3.18 -7.37
C ASP A 85 15.87 3.26 -8.59
N PRO A 86 14.54 3.34 -8.34
CA PRO A 86 13.54 3.36 -9.39
C PRO A 86 13.80 4.46 -10.41
N GLY A 87 13.54 4.17 -11.69
CA GLY A 87 13.48 5.20 -12.73
C GLY A 87 12.10 5.81 -12.86
N TYR A 88 11.07 5.15 -12.34
CA TYR A 88 9.70 5.64 -12.38
C TYR A 88 8.96 5.31 -11.09
N VAL A 89 8.21 6.28 -10.57
CA VAL A 89 7.33 6.09 -9.41
C VAL A 89 6.08 6.94 -9.60
N PHE A 90 4.99 6.53 -8.96
CA PHE A 90 3.79 7.35 -8.86
C PHE A 90 3.18 7.21 -7.47
N PHE A 91 2.46 8.23 -7.04
CA PHE A 91 1.84 8.31 -5.72
C PHE A 91 0.68 9.32 -5.75
N PRO A 92 -0.23 9.32 -4.76
CA PRO A 92 -1.39 10.19 -4.78
C PRO A 92 -0.98 11.66 -4.90
N ALA A 93 -1.72 12.44 -5.69
CA ALA A 93 -1.41 13.85 -5.90
C ALA A 93 -1.71 14.70 -4.65
N ASP A 94 -2.68 14.28 -3.84
CA ASP A 94 -3.06 14.92 -2.58
C ASP A 94 -2.64 14.03 -1.40
N ILE A 95 -1.36 14.10 -1.01
CA ILE A 95 -0.83 13.33 0.13
C ILE A 95 -1.41 13.83 1.45
N GLN A 96 -1.74 15.12 1.53
CA GLN A 96 -2.30 15.74 2.74
C GLN A 96 -3.61 15.06 3.16
N TYR A 97 -4.47 14.68 2.20
CA TYR A 97 -5.67 13.89 2.47
C TYR A 97 -5.37 12.61 3.28
N PHE A 98 -4.31 11.87 2.93
CA PHE A 98 -3.95 10.63 3.63
C PHE A 98 -3.37 10.89 5.02
N ILE A 99 -2.63 11.99 5.19
CA ILE A 99 -2.12 12.44 6.49
C ILE A 99 -3.29 12.80 7.42
N ASP A 100 -4.23 13.60 6.93
CA ASP A 100 -5.38 14.05 7.70
C ASP A 100 -6.29 12.88 8.06
N PHE A 101 -6.50 11.95 7.13
CA PHE A 101 -7.25 10.73 7.38
C PHE A 101 -6.63 9.89 8.50
N GLU A 102 -5.31 9.64 8.46
CA GLU A 102 -4.63 8.84 9.48
C GLU A 102 -4.65 9.53 10.85
N ARG A 103 -4.49 10.86 10.89
CA ARG A 103 -4.62 11.63 12.14
C ARG A 103 -6.03 11.51 12.73
N GLN A 104 -7.06 11.61 11.90
CA GLN A 104 -8.46 11.46 12.34
C GLN A 104 -8.76 10.04 12.81
N ASP A 105 -8.32 9.01 12.06
CA ASP A 105 -8.49 7.61 12.46
C ASP A 105 -7.78 7.31 13.77
N ARG A 106 -6.58 7.85 13.97
CA ARG A 106 -5.85 7.72 15.23
C ARG A 106 -6.60 8.35 16.40
N ALA A 107 -7.05 9.60 16.26
CA ALA A 107 -7.81 10.28 17.30
C ALA A 107 -9.10 9.51 17.65
N ARG A 108 -9.79 8.95 16.63
CA ARG A 108 -10.95 8.06 16.82
C ARG A 108 -10.58 6.84 17.66
N ARG A 109 -9.46 6.18 17.35
CA ARG A 109 -9.01 4.99 18.09
C ARG A 109 -8.56 5.32 19.51
N GLU A 110 -7.87 6.44 19.71
CA GLU A 110 -7.46 6.94 21.03
C GLU A 110 -8.69 7.24 21.91
N GLN A 111 -9.70 7.90 21.36
CA GLN A 111 -10.96 8.16 22.08
C GLN A 111 -11.66 6.85 22.46
N ALA A 112 -11.79 5.91 21.53
CA ALA A 112 -12.42 4.62 21.82
C ALA A 112 -11.64 3.80 22.87
N ALA A 113 -10.31 3.87 22.85
CA ALA A 113 -9.44 3.26 23.85
C ALA A 113 -9.64 3.88 25.23
N ALA A 114 -9.72 5.22 25.30
CA ALA A 114 -9.99 5.93 26.55
C ALA A 114 -11.38 5.58 27.12
N ASP A 115 -12.42 5.54 26.27
CA ASP A 115 -13.80 5.27 26.69
C ASP A 115 -14.00 3.83 27.19
N THR A 116 -13.25 2.87 26.64
CA THR A 116 -13.40 1.44 26.97
C THR A 116 -12.31 0.91 27.93
N ALA A 117 -11.29 1.73 28.25
CA ALA A 117 -10.09 1.34 28.98
C ALA A 117 -9.35 0.12 28.35
N VAL A 118 -9.44 -0.03 27.02
CA VAL A 118 -8.75 -1.06 26.25
C VAL A 118 -7.60 -0.44 25.47
N HIS A 119 -6.53 -1.20 25.23
CA HIS A 119 -5.38 -0.72 24.46
C HIS A 119 -5.76 -0.33 23.01
N ILE A 120 -5.17 0.75 22.49
CA ILE A 120 -5.48 1.30 21.16
C ILE A 120 -5.34 0.27 20.01
N SER A 121 -4.42 -0.69 20.15
CA SER A 121 -4.16 -1.71 19.14
C SER A 121 -5.34 -2.66 18.90
N THR A 122 -6.27 -2.76 19.86
CA THR A 122 -7.49 -3.57 19.72
C THR A 122 -8.47 -2.99 18.68
N PHE A 123 -8.42 -1.68 18.42
CA PHE A 123 -9.29 -1.04 17.44
C PHE A 123 -8.71 -1.13 16.03
N SER A 124 -9.46 -1.66 15.07
CA SER A 124 -9.03 -1.76 13.67
C SER A 124 -8.69 -0.37 13.09
N ARG A 125 -7.57 -0.31 12.36
CA ARG A 125 -7.18 0.88 11.58
C ARG A 125 -8.14 1.01 10.41
N GLN A 126 -8.60 2.22 10.15
CA GLN A 126 -9.29 2.52 8.90
C GLN A 126 -8.29 3.14 7.93
N VAL A 127 -8.43 2.83 6.64
CA VAL A 127 -7.59 3.38 5.59
C VAL A 127 -8.44 3.82 4.40
N PRO A 128 -8.06 4.89 3.68
CA PRO A 128 -8.82 5.32 2.50
C PRO A 128 -8.79 4.26 1.40
N THR A 129 -9.96 3.92 0.87
CA THR A 129 -10.10 3.10 -0.33
C THR A 129 -9.88 3.94 -1.59
N SER A 130 -9.79 3.30 -2.77
CA SER A 130 -9.77 4.01 -4.05
C SER A 130 -11.04 4.83 -4.28
N VAL A 131 -12.18 4.35 -3.79
CA VAL A 131 -13.49 5.03 -3.86
C VAL A 131 -13.50 6.26 -2.96
N ASP A 132 -12.99 6.16 -1.73
CA ASP A 132 -12.91 7.30 -0.80
C ASP A 132 -12.01 8.41 -1.38
N TYR A 133 -10.85 8.03 -1.93
CA TYR A 133 -9.94 9.00 -2.51
C TYR A 133 -10.52 9.66 -3.77
N LYS A 134 -11.18 8.89 -4.64
CA LYS A 134 -11.93 9.44 -5.79
C LYS A 134 -12.99 10.43 -5.33
N LYS A 135 -13.78 10.08 -4.31
CA LYS A 135 -14.84 10.94 -3.76
C LYS A 135 -14.28 12.24 -3.20
N HIS A 136 -13.15 12.18 -2.48
CA HIS A 136 -12.43 13.37 -2.00
C HIS A 136 -12.00 14.29 -3.15
N GLU A 137 -11.41 13.73 -4.21
CA GLU A 137 -10.96 14.50 -5.37
C GLU A 137 -12.13 15.13 -6.15
N ILE A 138 -13.27 14.44 -6.25
CA ILE A 138 -14.50 14.99 -6.83
C ILE A 138 -15.03 16.15 -5.98
N ASN A 139 -15.16 15.95 -4.66
CA ASN A 139 -15.64 16.98 -3.74
C ASN A 139 -14.74 18.22 -3.73
N SER A 140 -13.44 18.02 -3.98
CA SER A 140 -12.44 19.08 -4.10
C SER A 140 -12.41 19.73 -5.50
N ASN A 141 -13.34 19.38 -6.40
CA ASN A 141 -13.41 19.83 -7.80
C ASN A 141 -12.11 19.61 -8.59
N ARG A 142 -11.32 18.58 -8.24
CA ARG A 142 -10.05 18.28 -8.92
C ARG A 142 -10.19 17.23 -10.01
N VAL A 143 -11.29 16.47 -9.99
CA VAL A 143 -11.53 15.32 -10.85
C VAL A 143 -13.01 15.26 -11.27
N SER A 144 -13.28 14.78 -12.49
CA SER A 144 -14.64 14.59 -12.99
C SER A 144 -15.39 13.51 -12.19
N PRO A 145 -16.72 13.63 -11.97
CA PRO A 145 -17.54 12.54 -11.44
C PRO A 145 -17.41 11.22 -12.22
N THR A 146 -17.12 11.31 -13.52
CA THR A 146 -16.94 10.17 -14.43
C THR A 146 -15.52 9.58 -14.43
N ALA A 147 -14.62 10.09 -13.60
CA ALA A 147 -13.24 9.62 -13.53
C ALA A 147 -13.13 8.17 -13.07
N ILE A 148 -12.04 7.51 -13.47
CA ILE A 148 -11.81 6.11 -13.12
C ILE A 148 -11.29 5.93 -11.69
N GLY A 149 -10.78 6.99 -11.06
CA GLY A 149 -10.23 6.96 -9.71
C GLY A 149 -9.67 8.30 -9.26
N GLY A 150 -8.88 8.30 -8.19
CA GLY A 150 -8.16 9.49 -7.73
C GLY A 150 -6.99 9.86 -8.64
N ARG A 151 -6.41 11.06 -8.44
CA ARG A 151 -5.26 11.54 -9.22
C ARG A 151 -3.94 11.15 -8.56
N TYR A 152 -2.98 10.78 -9.40
CA TYR A 152 -1.66 10.35 -8.97
C TYR A 152 -0.59 11.10 -9.74
N SER A 153 0.37 11.67 -9.01
CA SER A 153 1.56 12.30 -9.57
C SER A 153 2.45 11.23 -10.19
N ARG A 154 2.87 11.46 -11.43
CA ARG A 154 3.81 10.59 -12.16
C ARG A 154 5.18 11.24 -12.10
N VAL A 155 6.17 10.50 -11.62
CA VAL A 155 7.53 11.02 -11.44
C VAL A 155 8.52 10.11 -12.18
N PHE A 156 9.16 10.67 -13.20
CA PHE A 156 10.23 10.01 -13.94
C PHE A 156 11.57 10.45 -13.34
N LEU A 157 12.23 9.52 -12.67
CA LEU A 157 13.50 9.71 -11.97
C LEU A 157 14.72 9.45 -12.85
N LYS A 158 14.52 8.87 -14.05
CA LYS A 158 15.52 8.79 -15.12
C LYS A 158 14.88 9.16 -16.44
N GLN A 159 15.71 9.61 -17.35
CA GLN A 159 15.35 9.76 -18.75
C GLN A 159 15.55 8.42 -19.48
N PHE A 160 14.52 7.58 -19.49
CA PHE A 160 14.53 6.28 -20.18
C PHE A 160 13.47 6.19 -21.29
N LEU A 161 12.65 7.23 -21.44
CA LEU A 161 11.66 7.33 -22.51
C LEU A 161 12.28 7.96 -23.76
N HIS A 162 12.00 7.37 -24.92
CA HIS A 162 12.36 7.90 -26.25
C HIS A 162 13.85 8.26 -26.40
N SER A 163 14.77 7.45 -25.86
CA SER A 163 16.22 7.70 -25.87
C SER A 163 16.66 9.06 -25.30
N GLY A 164 15.77 9.75 -24.57
CA GLY A 164 15.99 11.10 -24.08
C GLY A 164 15.88 12.21 -25.13
N GLU A 165 15.33 11.92 -26.31
CA GLU A 165 15.43 12.81 -27.48
C GLU A 165 14.19 13.67 -27.76
N ILE A 166 13.14 13.64 -26.91
CA ILE A 166 11.90 14.40 -27.20
C ILE A 166 11.68 15.55 -26.19
N PRO A 167 12.08 16.78 -26.53
CA PRO A 167 11.71 17.99 -25.78
C PRO A 167 10.19 18.22 -25.82
N GLY A 168 9.62 18.67 -24.70
CA GLY A 168 8.24 19.16 -24.65
C GLY A 168 7.16 18.16 -24.21
N VAL A 169 7.48 16.87 -24.07
CA VAL A 169 6.57 15.87 -23.48
C VAL A 169 6.60 15.91 -21.94
N GLU A 170 7.58 16.62 -21.37
CA GLU A 170 7.80 16.79 -19.92
C GLU A 170 6.54 17.29 -19.19
N LYS A 171 5.86 18.30 -19.75
CA LYS A 171 4.59 18.81 -19.19
C LYS A 171 3.48 17.77 -19.20
N THR A 172 3.42 16.93 -20.24
CA THR A 172 2.42 15.85 -20.35
C THR A 172 2.71 14.71 -19.38
N PHE A 173 3.96 14.54 -18.96
CA PHE A 173 4.36 13.53 -17.97
C PHE A 173 4.31 14.05 -16.53
N SER A 174 4.38 15.37 -16.32
CA SER A 174 4.25 15.99 -15.00
C SER A 174 2.81 16.16 -14.52
N THR A 175 1.81 15.98 -15.40
CA THR A 175 0.40 16.06 -14.97
C THR A 175 0.00 14.82 -14.18
N ALA A 176 -0.72 15.04 -13.07
CA ALA A 176 -1.33 13.96 -12.33
C ALA A 176 -2.34 13.22 -13.21
N LYS A 177 -2.37 11.89 -13.11
CA LYS A 177 -3.21 11.02 -13.93
C LYS A 177 -4.11 10.17 -13.03
N GLU A 178 -5.31 9.88 -13.51
CA GLU A 178 -6.28 9.05 -12.80
C GLU A 178 -5.82 7.60 -12.74
N TRP A 179 -5.91 6.98 -11.57
CA TRP A 179 -5.73 5.54 -11.41
C TRP A 179 -6.78 4.97 -10.45
N HIS A 180 -7.33 3.83 -10.82
CA HIS A 180 -8.47 3.19 -10.15
C HIS A 180 -8.07 2.34 -8.94
N GLY A 181 -6.76 2.09 -8.77
CA GLY A 181 -6.28 1.15 -7.77
C GLY A 181 -6.14 1.72 -6.36
N ALA A 182 -5.78 0.82 -5.44
CA ALA A 182 -5.66 1.08 -4.02
C ALA A 182 -4.54 2.11 -3.76
N PRO A 183 -4.82 3.27 -3.15
CA PRO A 183 -3.81 4.30 -2.95
C PRO A 183 -2.59 3.79 -2.16
N LEU A 184 -2.81 2.92 -1.17
CA LEU A 184 -1.73 2.36 -0.34
C LEU A 184 -0.72 1.51 -1.13
N ALA A 185 -1.13 0.90 -2.24
CA ALA A 185 -0.21 0.19 -3.12
C ALA A 185 0.82 1.16 -3.75
N SER A 186 0.35 2.34 -4.18
CA SER A 186 1.23 3.38 -4.71
C SER A 186 2.07 4.06 -3.61
N ILE A 187 1.51 4.25 -2.40
CA ILE A 187 2.23 4.83 -1.26
C ILE A 187 3.37 3.89 -0.81
N ARG A 188 3.15 2.57 -0.79
CA ARG A 188 4.20 1.57 -0.56
C ARG A 188 5.39 1.75 -1.50
N ARG A 189 5.12 2.01 -2.79
CA ARG A 189 6.15 2.27 -3.80
C ARG A 189 6.84 3.61 -3.57
N ALA A 190 6.09 4.66 -3.22
CA ALA A 190 6.64 5.96 -2.87
C ALA A 190 7.62 5.87 -1.68
N PHE A 191 7.25 5.10 -0.65
CA PHE A 191 8.10 4.92 0.53
C PHE A 191 9.40 4.18 0.22
N ALA A 192 9.39 3.22 -0.70
CA ALA A 192 10.63 2.60 -1.19
C ALA A 192 11.51 3.65 -1.89
N ALA A 193 10.90 4.48 -2.74
CA ALA A 193 11.60 5.51 -3.51
C ALA A 193 12.21 6.62 -2.64
N LEU A 194 11.70 6.87 -1.42
CA LEU A 194 12.29 7.84 -0.47
C LEU A 194 13.77 7.56 -0.17
N SER A 195 14.22 6.32 -0.32
CA SER A 195 15.63 5.94 -0.13
C SER A 195 16.54 6.27 -1.33
N SER A 196 15.97 6.56 -2.50
CA SER A 196 16.74 6.91 -3.70
C SER A 196 17.22 8.37 -3.64
N PRO A 197 18.52 8.63 -3.86
CA PRO A 197 19.03 9.99 -3.99
C PRO A 197 18.36 10.79 -5.12
N ARG A 198 17.96 10.13 -6.22
CA ARG A 198 17.29 10.78 -7.35
C ARG A 198 15.89 11.27 -6.96
N PHE A 199 15.19 10.54 -6.11
CA PHE A 199 13.92 11.01 -5.55
C PHE A 199 14.10 12.31 -4.76
N PHE A 200 15.17 12.42 -3.96
CA PHE A 200 15.48 13.63 -3.19
C PHE A 200 15.77 14.85 -4.07
N ILE A 201 16.39 14.64 -5.22
CA ILE A 201 16.77 15.71 -6.16
C ILE A 201 15.57 16.19 -6.99
N ILE A 202 14.75 15.25 -7.46
CA ILE A 202 13.71 15.52 -8.46
C ILE A 202 12.38 15.92 -7.82
N VAL A 203 12.02 15.32 -6.68
CA VAL A 203 10.75 15.58 -5.99
C VAL A 203 10.90 16.75 -5.03
N ASP A 204 9.94 17.66 -5.05
CA ASP A 204 9.96 18.85 -4.21
C ASP A 204 9.98 18.51 -2.71
N THR A 205 10.61 19.39 -1.94
CA THR A 205 10.83 19.20 -0.50
C THR A 205 9.53 19.03 0.29
N ASN A 206 8.44 19.70 -0.10
CA ASN A 206 7.17 19.60 0.61
C ASN A 206 6.54 18.22 0.42
N THR A 207 6.48 17.73 -0.82
CA THR A 207 6.03 16.36 -1.12
C THR A 207 6.85 15.32 -0.38
N ARG A 208 8.17 15.49 -0.30
CA ARG A 208 9.04 14.57 0.44
C ARG A 208 8.74 14.56 1.93
N HIS A 209 8.59 15.72 2.55
CA HIS A 209 8.22 15.81 3.97
C HIS A 209 6.85 15.22 4.26
N MET A 210 5.85 15.46 3.40
CA MET A 210 4.53 14.84 3.54
C MET A 210 4.59 13.30 3.47
N LEU A 211 5.37 12.74 2.55
CA LEU A 211 5.56 11.27 2.46
C LEU A 211 6.30 10.72 3.69
N GLU A 212 7.31 11.43 4.19
CA GLU A 212 8.02 11.04 5.41
C GLU A 212 7.12 11.09 6.64
N GLU A 213 6.31 12.14 6.77
CA GLU A 213 5.33 12.28 7.83
C GLU A 213 4.29 11.15 7.77
N LEU A 214 3.73 10.89 6.60
CA LEU A 214 2.77 9.80 6.41
C LEU A 214 3.38 8.45 6.77
N ARG A 215 4.64 8.20 6.38
CA ARG A 215 5.37 6.99 6.76
C ARG A 215 5.54 6.89 8.26
N GLN A 216 5.90 7.99 8.93
CA GLN A 216 6.02 8.01 10.39
C GLN A 216 4.66 7.73 11.03
N LEU A 217 3.58 8.38 10.61
CA LEU A 217 2.24 8.12 11.13
C LEU A 217 1.90 6.64 11.00
N TYR A 218 2.04 6.04 9.82
CA TYR A 218 1.70 4.65 9.58
C TYR A 218 2.45 3.63 10.46
N PHE A 219 3.73 3.87 10.77
CA PHE A 219 4.59 2.89 11.46
C PHE A 219 5.02 3.29 12.88
N SER A 220 4.60 4.45 13.39
CA SER A 220 4.90 4.87 14.77
C SER A 220 3.91 4.33 15.81
N ASP A 221 2.89 3.57 15.38
CA ASP A 221 1.88 2.97 16.26
C ASP A 221 2.39 1.65 16.86
N ASP A 222 1.98 1.32 18.08
CA ASP A 222 2.39 0.10 18.80
C ASP A 222 1.63 -1.16 18.34
N ARG A 223 1.18 -1.17 17.07
CA ARG A 223 0.50 -2.31 16.43
C ARG A 223 1.47 -3.35 15.85
N LEU A 224 2.77 -3.04 15.87
CA LEU A 224 3.81 -3.96 15.41
C LEU A 224 3.85 -5.20 16.31
N SER A 225 4.29 -6.34 15.77
CA SER A 225 4.40 -7.58 16.54
C SER A 225 5.29 -7.36 17.76
N SER A 226 5.08 -8.15 18.81
CA SER A 226 5.98 -8.16 19.96
C SER A 226 7.43 -8.37 19.54
N GLU A 227 7.69 -9.15 18.49
CA GLU A 227 9.03 -9.33 17.90
C GLU A 227 9.61 -8.04 17.30
N LEU A 228 8.82 -7.31 16.51
CA LEU A 228 9.25 -6.04 15.92
C LEU A 228 9.42 -4.94 16.98
N ILE A 229 8.60 -4.95 18.03
CA ILE A 229 8.75 -4.06 19.18
C ILE A 229 10.04 -4.40 19.93
N LEU A 230 10.32 -5.68 20.19
CA LEU A 230 11.57 -6.11 20.81
C LEU A 230 12.79 -5.69 19.99
N LEU A 231 12.78 -5.91 18.67
CA LEU A 231 13.84 -5.46 17.78
C LEU A 231 13.99 -3.93 17.80
N ARG A 232 12.87 -3.20 17.78
CA ARG A 232 12.88 -1.73 17.94
C ARG A 232 13.57 -1.33 19.24
N ASP A 233 13.24 -1.98 20.35
CA ASP A 233 13.78 -1.64 21.67
C ASP A 233 15.26 -2.02 21.83
N VAL A 234 15.73 -3.07 21.14
CA VAL A 234 17.15 -3.45 21.11
C VAL A 234 18.00 -2.43 20.34
N TYR A 235 17.51 -1.97 19.19
CA TYR A 235 18.30 -1.11 18.28
C TYR A 235 18.03 0.38 18.47
N ARG A 236 16.95 0.77 19.15
CA ARG A 236 16.72 2.17 19.54
C ARG A 236 17.72 2.50 20.64
N PRO A 237 18.66 3.44 20.42
CA PRO A 237 19.55 3.86 21.50
C PRO A 237 18.69 4.31 22.67
N GLN A 238 18.83 3.68 23.84
CA GLN A 238 18.28 4.24 25.06
C GLN A 238 18.90 5.63 25.19
N ALA A 239 18.10 6.66 24.96
CA ALA A 239 18.45 8.00 25.43
C ALA A 239 18.65 7.83 26.93
N ARG A 240 19.91 7.79 27.36
CA ARG A 240 20.26 7.77 28.78
C ARG A 240 19.73 9.08 29.34
N THR A 241 18.52 9.06 29.84
CA THR A 241 18.08 10.01 30.84
C THR A 241 19.05 9.85 32.00
N SER A 242 19.87 10.86 32.20
CA SER A 242 20.78 11.01 33.32
C SER A 242 19.98 11.08 34.63
N GLN A 243 19.49 9.94 35.11
CA GLN A 243 18.97 9.75 36.45
C GLN A 243 19.39 8.36 36.95
N LYS A 244 20.70 8.17 37.10
CA LYS A 244 21.24 7.11 37.95
C LYS A 244 22.39 7.67 38.78
N HIS A 245 22.01 8.46 39.78
CA HIS A 245 22.81 8.63 40.99
C HIS A 245 21.87 9.09 42.10
N GLN A 246 21.31 8.12 42.81
CA GLN A 246 20.84 8.15 44.21
C GLN A 246 19.76 7.09 44.40
N LEU A 247 20.17 5.86 44.69
CA LEU A 247 19.55 4.96 45.67
C LEU A 247 20.34 3.64 45.68
N GLU A 248 21.63 3.76 45.99
CA GLU A 248 22.37 2.69 46.66
C GLU A 248 22.65 3.22 48.05
N ASN A 249 21.82 2.83 49.01
CA ASN A 249 22.21 2.54 50.38
C ASN A 249 20.99 2.14 51.21
N GLN A 250 21.18 1.04 51.97
CA GLN A 250 20.32 0.45 53.00
C GLN A 250 19.27 -0.55 52.46
N THR A 251 19.24 -1.83 52.82
CA THR A 251 20.02 -2.66 53.75
C THR A 251 19.56 -4.12 53.54
N ASN A 252 20.44 -5.08 53.86
CA ASN A 252 20.18 -6.51 54.10
C ASN A 252 18.88 -6.72 54.92
N ASP A 253 18.12 -7.82 54.85
CA ASP A 253 18.58 -9.18 55.13
C ASP A 253 17.52 -10.25 54.82
N ASP A 254 18.01 -11.45 54.50
CA ASP A 254 17.50 -12.79 54.72
C ASP A 254 16.12 -13.35 54.27
N SER A 255 16.27 -14.41 53.46
CA SER A 255 15.60 -15.73 53.54
C SER A 255 14.18 -15.93 52.97
N ALA A 256 14.08 -16.72 51.90
CA ALA A 256 13.45 -18.05 51.94
C ALA A 256 13.44 -18.70 50.54
N ARG A 257 13.97 -19.93 50.49
CA ARG A 257 13.80 -20.89 49.40
C ARG A 257 12.32 -21.26 49.25
N TYR A 258 11.84 -21.46 48.02
CA TYR A 258 10.98 -22.62 47.69
C TYR A 258 11.01 -22.95 46.19
N ASP A 259 10.86 -24.24 45.94
CA ASP A 259 11.09 -25.01 44.72
C ASP A 259 10.11 -24.79 43.55
N LYS A 260 10.64 -25.15 42.37
CA LYS A 260 9.98 -25.67 41.15
C LYS A 260 8.46 -25.89 41.19
N LYS A 261 7.80 -25.44 40.11
CA LYS A 261 7.06 -26.35 39.21
C LYS A 261 6.83 -25.73 37.83
N ALA A 262 7.25 -26.47 36.82
CA ALA A 262 6.89 -26.28 35.43
C ALA A 262 5.65 -27.17 35.14
N GLU A 263 4.57 -26.54 34.72
CA GLU A 263 3.40 -27.10 34.03
C GLU A 263 3.00 -25.96 33.08
N GLY A 264 2.97 -26.08 31.76
CA GLY A 264 2.53 -27.22 30.98
C GLY A 264 1.02 -27.12 30.72
N GLN A 265 0.55 -26.06 30.06
CA GLN A 265 -0.78 -26.04 29.44
C GLN A 265 -0.72 -25.39 28.06
N ASP A 266 -0.82 -26.30 27.10
CA ASP A 266 -1.02 -26.08 25.69
C ASP A 266 -2.53 -25.97 25.40
N THR A 267 -2.83 -25.36 24.25
CA THR A 267 -4.11 -25.33 23.54
C THR A 267 -5.22 -24.40 24.03
N GLY A 268 -5.59 -23.44 23.16
CA GLY A 268 -6.88 -22.76 23.30
C GLY A 268 -7.10 -21.41 22.62
N PHE A 269 -6.20 -20.87 21.79
CA PHE A 269 -6.50 -19.61 21.07
C PHE A 269 -7.36 -19.86 19.82
N ALA A 270 -8.65 -20.02 20.07
CA ALA A 270 -9.68 -19.91 19.05
C ALA A 270 -9.72 -18.48 18.49
N ARG A 271 -9.16 -18.32 17.30
CA ARG A 271 -9.73 -17.62 16.15
C ARG A 271 -10.83 -16.59 16.48
N ALA A 272 -10.43 -15.35 16.73
CA ALA A 272 -11.26 -14.17 16.52
C ALA A 272 -10.53 -13.25 15.54
N LEU A 273 -10.47 -13.67 14.27
CA LEU A 273 -10.23 -12.76 13.16
C LEU A 273 -11.45 -11.85 13.09
N GLY A 274 -11.39 -10.73 13.81
CA GLY A 274 -12.37 -9.66 13.70
C GLY A 274 -12.38 -9.15 12.26
N ALA A 275 -13.53 -9.26 11.62
CA ALA A 275 -13.79 -8.84 10.26
C ALA A 275 -13.27 -7.41 10.03
N ALA A 276 -12.14 -7.29 9.33
CA ALA A 276 -11.80 -6.07 8.63
C ALA A 276 -12.86 -5.87 7.54
N ASN A 277 -13.32 -4.62 7.37
CA ASN A 277 -14.29 -4.21 6.36
C ASN A 277 -13.87 -4.69 4.95
N HIS A 278 -14.34 -5.88 4.56
CA HIS A 278 -14.23 -6.42 3.21
C HIS A 278 -15.32 -5.84 2.28
N ASP A 279 -16.21 -5.00 2.80
CA ASP A 279 -17.42 -4.53 2.11
C ASP A 279 -17.17 -3.51 0.98
N GLY A 280 -15.93 -3.10 0.73
CA GLY A 280 -15.61 -2.13 -0.33
C GLY A 280 -15.35 -2.72 -1.71
N TYR A 281 -15.09 -4.04 -1.83
CA TYR A 281 -14.46 -4.61 -3.03
C TYR A 281 -15.25 -5.73 -3.72
N ASN A 282 -16.43 -6.09 -3.24
CA ASN A 282 -17.31 -7.08 -3.87
C ASN A 282 -18.28 -6.44 -4.89
N GLU A 283 -17.78 -5.55 -5.75
CA GLU A 283 -18.58 -5.02 -6.85
C GLU A 283 -18.49 -5.97 -8.05
N TRP A 284 -19.55 -6.77 -8.25
CA TRP A 284 -19.67 -7.61 -9.43
C TRP A 284 -19.75 -6.72 -10.68
N VAL A 285 -18.68 -6.72 -11.48
CA VAL A 285 -18.66 -5.98 -12.77
C VAL A 285 -19.76 -6.48 -13.72
N LEU A 286 -20.09 -7.76 -13.63
CA LEU A 286 -21.20 -8.40 -14.34
C LEU A 286 -22.01 -9.21 -13.32
N GLY A 287 -23.13 -8.63 -12.89
CA GLY A 287 -24.09 -9.31 -12.02
C GLY A 287 -24.92 -10.37 -12.78
N PRO A 288 -25.71 -11.18 -12.05
CA PRO A 288 -26.56 -12.23 -12.65
C PRO A 288 -27.55 -11.71 -13.70
N GLU A 289 -27.83 -10.40 -13.70
CA GLU A 289 -28.74 -9.72 -14.63
C GLU A 289 -28.09 -9.34 -15.97
N SER A 290 -26.77 -9.54 -16.12
CA SER A 290 -26.03 -9.08 -17.31
C SER A 290 -26.26 -10.00 -18.50
N THR A 291 -26.60 -9.43 -19.66
CA THR A 291 -26.77 -10.22 -20.89
C THR A 291 -25.45 -10.40 -21.64
N THR A 292 -25.36 -11.43 -22.51
CA THR A 292 -24.20 -11.62 -23.41
C THR A 292 -23.91 -10.37 -24.24
N ASN A 293 -24.94 -9.63 -24.65
CA ASN A 293 -24.77 -8.40 -25.43
C ASN A 293 -24.11 -7.30 -24.60
N ASP A 294 -24.42 -7.21 -23.30
CA ASP A 294 -23.80 -6.25 -22.39
C ASP A 294 -22.31 -6.57 -22.22
N ILE A 295 -21.96 -7.85 -22.11
CA ILE A 295 -20.57 -8.32 -22.03
C ILE A 295 -19.81 -7.94 -23.31
N VAL A 296 -20.38 -8.22 -24.48
CA VAL A 296 -19.74 -7.92 -25.78
C VAL A 296 -19.53 -6.41 -25.93
N LYS A 297 -20.54 -5.58 -25.64
CA LYS A 297 -20.38 -4.11 -25.70
C LYS A 297 -19.30 -3.62 -24.76
N LEU A 298 -19.20 -4.21 -23.57
CA LEU A 298 -18.29 -3.77 -22.53
C LEU A 298 -16.83 -4.14 -22.84
N TYR A 299 -16.58 -5.33 -23.38
CA TYR A 299 -15.23 -5.87 -23.56
C TYR A 299 -14.75 -5.93 -25.03
N ALA A 300 -15.61 -5.87 -26.04
CA ALA A 300 -15.17 -5.89 -27.45
C ALA A 300 -14.14 -4.81 -27.80
N PRO A 301 -14.21 -3.57 -27.27
CA PRO A 301 -13.18 -2.56 -27.52
C PRO A 301 -11.80 -2.95 -26.99
N VAL A 302 -11.73 -3.73 -25.90
CA VAL A 302 -10.47 -4.19 -25.31
C VAL A 302 -9.72 -5.12 -26.28
N PHE A 303 -10.45 -6.00 -26.95
CA PHE A 303 -9.88 -6.98 -27.89
C PHE A 303 -9.69 -6.46 -29.32
N SER A 304 -10.35 -5.35 -29.66
CA SER A 304 -10.22 -4.72 -30.99
C SER A 304 -9.06 -3.72 -31.07
N SER A 305 -8.41 -3.43 -29.94
CA SER A 305 -7.34 -2.44 -29.79
C SER A 305 -5.93 -3.04 -29.73
N THR A 306 -5.80 -4.36 -29.81
CA THR A 306 -4.53 -5.12 -29.93
C THR A 306 -4.12 -5.24 -31.38
#